data_AF-A0A931QY14-F1
#
_entry.id   AF-A0A931QY14-F1
#
_cell.length_a   1.000
_cell.length_b   1.000
_cell.length_c   1.000
_cell.angle_alpha   90.00
_cell.angle_beta   90.00
_cell.angle_gamma   90.00
#
_symmetry.space_group_name_H-M   'P 1'
#
loop_
_entity.id
_entity.type
_entity.pdbx_description
1 polymer ?
#
loop_
_entity_poly.entity_id
_entity_poly.type
_entity_poly.pdbx_seq_one_letter_code
_entity_poly.pdbx_strand_id
1 'polypeptide(L)'
;MTLLDAKTPKPPSGFLKFGLPLLVSLILVVGLLYVRFRNYSEERAVARFVTTLHEGNYEEAYRLWRPSASYTYEDFLRGWGEQGDYGKIREFQILGSESKGSTVIVTVRINNVEPPLELVVDRETKGLSYSPF
;
A
#
# COMPACT_ATOMS: atom_id res chain seq x y z
N MET A 1 70.83 -2.44 -25.12
CA MET A 1 69.87 -2.44 -24.01
C MET A 1 69.15 -1.10 -24.03
N THR A 2 67.93 -1.08 -24.54
CA THR A 2 67.17 0.14 -24.86
C THR A 2 66.28 0.55 -23.69
N LEU A 3 66.56 1.73 -23.12
CA LEU A 3 65.83 2.42 -22.04
C LEU A 3 64.46 2.99 -22.49
N LEU A 4 63.88 2.50 -23.59
CA LEU A 4 62.73 3.14 -24.26
C LEU A 4 61.43 2.33 -24.18
N ASP A 5 61.37 1.27 -23.38
CA ASP A 5 60.14 0.47 -23.22
C ASP A 5 59.37 0.85 -21.94
N ALA A 6 59.06 2.15 -21.81
CA ALA A 6 58.22 2.64 -20.73
C ALA A 6 56.74 2.42 -21.12
N LYS A 7 56.11 1.39 -20.55
CA LYS A 7 54.68 1.13 -20.68
C LYS A 7 53.90 2.37 -20.22
N THR A 8 53.24 3.05 -21.16
CA THR A 8 52.45 4.26 -20.88
C THR A 8 51.40 3.94 -19.82
N PRO A 9 51.28 4.73 -18.73
CA PRO A 9 50.29 4.46 -17.70
C PRO A 9 48.89 4.53 -18.31
N LYS A 10 48.11 3.46 -18.11
CA LYS A 10 46.71 3.36 -18.57
C LYS A 10 45.94 4.56 -17.99
N PRO A 11 45.30 5.41 -18.82
CA PRO A 11 44.60 6.58 -18.30
C PRO A 11 43.51 6.13 -17.31
N PRO A 12 43.34 6.82 -16.17
CA PRO A 12 42.28 6.48 -15.23
C PRO A 12 40.95 6.60 -15.95
N SER A 13 40.19 5.51 -16.01
CA SER A 13 38.91 5.47 -16.72
C SER A 13 37.95 6.48 -16.09
N GLY A 14 37.58 7.52 -16.83
CA GLY A 14 36.64 8.56 -16.39
C GLY A 14 35.28 8.00 -15.94
N PHE A 15 34.93 6.80 -16.40
CA PHE A 15 33.75 6.05 -15.99
C PHE A 15 33.68 5.74 -14.48
N LEU A 16 34.82 5.59 -13.79
CA LEU A 16 34.81 5.30 -12.34
C LEU A 16 34.41 6.53 -11.50
N LYS A 17 34.65 7.75 -11.99
CA LYS A 17 34.40 8.99 -11.23
C LYS A 17 32.90 9.31 -11.09
N PHE A 18 32.10 8.90 -12.07
CA PHE A 18 30.64 9.08 -12.04
C PHE A 18 29.89 7.83 -11.56
N GLY A 19 30.56 6.67 -11.45
CA GLY A 19 29.94 5.43 -10.99
C GLY A 19 29.44 5.51 -9.55
N LEU A 20 30.24 6.06 -8.63
CA LEU A 20 29.87 6.18 -7.22
C LEU A 20 28.67 7.12 -6.99
N PRO A 21 28.63 8.38 -7.48
CA PRO A 21 27.47 9.24 -7.28
C PRO A 21 26.20 8.71 -7.98
N LEU A 22 26.35 8.05 -9.14
CA LEU A 22 25.22 7.39 -9.81
C LEU A 22 24.64 6.25 -8.96
N LEU A 23 25.50 5.41 -8.38
CA LEU A 23 25.07 4.31 -7.51
C LEU A 23 24.35 4.83 -6.26
N VAL A 24 24.90 5.86 -5.61
CA VAL A 24 24.26 6.49 -4.43
C VAL A 24 22.89 7.05 -4.80
N SER A 25 22.79 7.75 -5.94
CA SER A 25 21.52 8.29 -6.44
C SER A 25 20.50 7.19 -6.70
N LEU A 26 20.92 6.07 -7.29
CA LEU A 26 20.05 4.92 -7.55
C LEU A 26 19.51 4.31 -6.25
N ILE A 27 20.37 4.14 -5.23
CA ILE A 27 19.97 3.59 -3.92
C ILE A 27 18.93 4.50 -3.26
N LEU A 28 19.11 5.82 -3.31
CA LEU A 28 18.15 6.77 -2.76
C LEU A 28 16.79 6.70 -3.46
N VAL A 29 16.78 6.62 -4.79
CA VAL A 29 15.54 6.47 -5.56
C VAL A 29 14.85 5.16 -5.22
N VAL A 30 15.58 4.05 -5.16
CA VAL A 30 15.02 2.74 -4.79
C VAL A 30 14.48 2.76 -3.36
N GLY A 31 15.20 3.36 -2.41
CA GLY A 31 14.74 3.51 -1.02
C GLY A 31 13.46 4.33 -0.92
N LEU A 32 13.36 5.44 -1.65
CA LEU A 32 12.16 6.27 -1.69
C LEU A 32 10.97 5.51 -2.29
N LEU A 33 11.19 4.81 -3.41
CA LEU A 33 10.17 3.97 -4.04
C LEU A 33 9.72 2.86 -3.09
N TYR A 34 10.64 2.20 -2.41
CA TYR A 34 10.29 1.18 -1.42
C TYR A 34 9.40 1.76 -0.32
N VAL A 35 9.80 2.88 0.30
CA VAL A 35 8.99 3.51 1.36
C VAL A 35 7.60 3.91 0.85
N ARG A 36 7.51 4.42 -0.39
CA ARG A 36 6.26 4.87 -1.00
C ARG A 36 5.32 3.73 -1.40
N PHE A 37 5.86 2.57 -1.80
CA PHE A 37 5.08 1.46 -2.35
C PHE A 37 5.01 0.23 -1.44
N ARG A 38 5.66 0.23 -0.28
CA ARG A 38 5.66 -0.90 0.68
C ARG A 38 4.26 -1.35 1.16
N ASN A 39 3.26 -0.48 1.10
CA ASN A 39 1.87 -0.75 1.53
C ASN A 39 0.88 -0.71 0.35
N TYR A 40 1.38 -0.64 -0.88
CA TYR A 40 0.55 -0.45 -2.06
C TYR A 40 -0.46 -1.59 -2.25
N SER A 41 -0.08 -2.82 -1.88
CA SER A 41 -0.97 -3.97 -2.00
C SER A 41 -2.15 -3.93 -1.03
N GLU A 42 -1.93 -3.38 0.17
CA GLU A 42 -2.93 -3.23 1.24
C GLU A 42 -3.86 -2.06 0.95
N GLU A 43 -3.32 -0.93 0.51
CA GLU A 43 -4.13 0.19 0.00
C GLU A 43 -5.03 -0.25 -1.16
N ARG A 44 -4.50 -1.07 -2.08
CA ARG A 44 -5.29 -1.63 -3.19
C ARG A 44 -6.37 -2.60 -2.73
N ALA A 45 -6.14 -3.36 -1.66
CA ALA A 45 -7.14 -4.25 -1.09
C ALA A 45 -8.33 -3.45 -0.53
N VAL A 46 -8.06 -2.37 0.22
CA VAL A 46 -9.10 -1.44 0.71
C VAL A 46 -9.79 -0.74 -0.43
N ALA A 47 -9.04 -0.22 -1.41
CA ALA A 47 -9.62 0.44 -2.58
C ALA A 47 -10.60 -0.50 -3.30
N ARG A 48 -10.20 -1.76 -3.53
CA ARG A 48 -11.06 -2.78 -4.15
C ARG A 48 -12.31 -3.03 -3.31
N PHE A 49 -12.16 -3.25 -2.01
CA PHE A 49 -13.29 -3.46 -1.09
C PHE A 49 -14.30 -2.31 -1.14
N VAL A 50 -13.85 -1.07 -1.01
CA VAL A 50 -14.74 0.11 -0.98
C VAL A 50 -15.33 0.40 -2.38
N THR A 51 -14.59 0.10 -3.45
CA THR A 51 -15.12 0.19 -4.82
C THR A 51 -16.27 -0.79 -5.03
N THR A 52 -16.11 -2.03 -4.58
CA THR A 52 -17.16 -3.05 -4.66
C THR A 52 -18.42 -2.64 -3.89
N LEU A 53 -18.26 -1.99 -2.73
CA LEU A 53 -19.37 -1.42 -1.96
C LEU A 53 -20.05 -0.26 -2.70
N HIS A 54 -19.27 0.63 -3.31
CA HIS A 54 -19.78 1.72 -4.13
C HIS A 54 -20.61 1.20 -5.33
N GLU A 55 -20.19 0.08 -5.94
CA GLU A 55 -20.92 -0.61 -7.00
C GLU A 55 -22.17 -1.36 -6.51
N GLY A 56 -22.41 -1.42 -5.20
CA GLY A 56 -23.54 -2.12 -4.59
C GLY A 56 -23.38 -3.65 -4.56
N ASN A 57 -22.19 -4.18 -4.80
CA ASN A 57 -21.92 -5.61 -4.81
C ASN A 57 -21.52 -6.10 -3.41
N TYR A 58 -22.46 -6.05 -2.47
CA TYR A 58 -22.21 -6.34 -1.05
C TYR A 58 -21.73 -7.77 -0.80
N GLU A 59 -22.14 -8.75 -1.61
CA GLU A 59 -21.70 -10.14 -1.48
C GLU A 59 -20.21 -10.29 -1.80
N GLU A 60 -19.74 -9.70 -2.90
CA GLU A 60 -18.31 -9.69 -3.21
C GLU A 60 -17.51 -8.88 -2.18
N ALA A 61 -18.06 -7.75 -1.71
CA ALA A 61 -17.41 -6.95 -0.67
C ALA A 61 -17.25 -7.77 0.63
N TYR A 62 -18.26 -8.57 1.00
CA TYR A 62 -18.19 -9.48 2.15
C TYR A 62 -17.14 -10.59 1.95
N ARG A 63 -17.00 -11.13 0.74
CA ARG A 63 -15.91 -12.08 0.44
C ARG A 63 -14.52 -11.44 0.57
N LEU A 64 -14.38 -10.20 0.09
CA LEU A 64 -13.14 -9.43 0.22
C LEU A 64 -12.81 -9.11 1.69
N TRP A 65 -13.83 -8.82 2.51
CA TRP A 65 -13.68 -8.59 3.94
C TRP A 65 -13.02 -9.77 4.66
N ARG A 66 -13.22 -11.01 4.19
CA ARG A 66 -12.74 -12.26 4.81
C ARG A 66 -13.12 -12.35 6.29
N PRO A 67 -14.42 -12.41 6.58
CA PRO A 67 -14.94 -12.42 7.94
C PRO A 67 -14.45 -13.62 8.75
N SER A 68 -14.37 -13.47 10.08
CA SER A 68 -14.28 -14.61 10.97
C SER A 68 -15.56 -15.45 10.89
N ALA A 69 -15.50 -16.71 11.32
CA ALA A 69 -16.67 -17.59 11.33
C ALA A 69 -17.86 -17.05 12.17
N SER A 70 -17.58 -16.14 13.11
CA SER A 70 -18.58 -15.49 13.97
C SER A 70 -19.20 -14.23 13.37
N TYR A 71 -18.61 -13.64 12.33
CA TYR A 71 -19.07 -12.39 11.74
C TYR A 71 -19.92 -12.70 10.52
N THR A 72 -21.23 -12.51 10.63
CA THR A 72 -22.18 -12.93 9.59
C THR A 72 -22.33 -11.88 8.48
N TYR A 73 -22.97 -12.27 7.38
CA TYR A 73 -23.30 -11.33 6.31
C TYR A 73 -24.32 -10.27 6.77
N GLU A 74 -25.22 -10.62 7.69
CA GLU A 74 -26.15 -9.66 8.28
C GLU A 74 -25.41 -8.62 9.14
N ASP A 75 -24.43 -9.04 9.94
CA ASP A 75 -23.59 -8.11 10.69
C ASP A 75 -22.79 -7.21 9.75
N PHE A 76 -22.29 -7.76 8.64
CA PHE A 76 -21.64 -6.98 7.59
C PHE A 76 -22.55 -5.91 7.00
N LEU A 77 -23.79 -6.26 6.66
CA LEU A 77 -24.75 -5.32 6.08
C LEU A 77 -25.19 -4.22 7.06
N ARG A 78 -25.16 -4.46 8.37
CA ARG A 78 -25.43 -3.41 9.37
C ARG A 78 -24.42 -2.27 9.29
N GLY A 79 -23.14 -2.55 9.00
CA GLY A 79 -22.14 -1.51 8.78
C GLY A 79 -22.14 -1.01 7.33
N TRP A 80 -22.04 -1.94 6.39
CA TRP A 80 -21.65 -1.66 5.00
C TRP A 80 -22.79 -1.70 3.98
N GLY A 81 -23.99 -2.11 4.38
CA GLY A 81 -25.15 -2.15 3.50
C GLY A 81 -25.65 -0.75 3.11
N GLU A 82 -26.58 -0.69 2.15
CA GLU A 82 -27.12 0.59 1.66
C GLU A 82 -27.75 1.45 2.78
N GLN A 83 -28.34 0.78 3.77
CA GLN A 83 -28.96 1.38 4.96
C GLN A 83 -28.12 1.15 6.23
N GLY A 84 -26.85 0.73 6.06
CA GLY A 84 -25.95 0.48 7.18
C GLY A 84 -25.39 1.77 7.78
N ASP A 85 -24.50 1.64 8.76
CA ASP A 85 -23.91 2.75 9.53
C ASP A 85 -23.25 3.81 8.64
N TYR A 86 -22.65 3.42 7.51
CA TYR A 86 -22.01 4.34 6.56
C TYR A 86 -22.93 4.78 5.41
N GLY A 87 -24.14 4.19 5.35
CA GLY A 87 -25.07 4.29 4.24
C GLY A 87 -24.47 3.82 2.91
N LYS A 88 -25.18 4.11 1.81
CA LYS A 88 -24.66 3.89 0.46
C LYS A 88 -23.35 4.64 0.24
N ILE A 89 -22.29 3.92 -0.08
CA ILE A 89 -21.00 4.52 -0.46
C ILE A 89 -21.16 5.18 -1.83
N ARG A 90 -20.92 6.49 -1.88
CA ARG A 90 -20.99 7.33 -3.10
C ARG A 90 -19.62 7.83 -3.52
N GLU A 91 -18.74 8.04 -2.56
CA GLU A 91 -17.37 8.49 -2.79
C GLU A 91 -16.47 7.98 -1.67
N PHE A 92 -15.19 7.79 -1.99
CA PHE A 92 -14.18 7.44 -1.01
C PHE A 92 -12.81 7.96 -1.40
N GLN A 93 -11.95 8.15 -0.40
CA GLN A 93 -10.56 8.56 -0.58
C GLN A 93 -9.66 7.82 0.41
N ILE A 94 -8.62 7.16 -0.10
CA ILE A 94 -7.54 6.65 0.75
C ILE A 94 -6.63 7.82 1.13
N LEU A 95 -6.51 8.09 2.43
CA LEU A 95 -5.73 9.21 2.97
C LEU A 95 -4.28 8.82 3.28
N GLY A 96 -4.04 7.57 3.62
CA GLY A 96 -2.70 7.07 3.92
C GLY A 96 -2.73 5.67 4.52
N SER A 97 -1.54 5.16 4.79
CA SER A 97 -1.36 3.86 5.44
C SER A 97 -0.18 3.84 6.41
N GLU A 98 -0.36 3.15 7.52
CA GLU A 98 0.66 2.90 8.53
C GLU A 98 0.88 1.40 8.72
N SER A 99 2.12 0.98 8.93
CA SER A 99 2.40 -0.44 9.18
C SER A 99 2.55 -0.72 10.66
N LYS A 100 1.91 -1.79 11.11
CA LYS A 100 1.92 -2.22 12.49
C LYS A 100 2.17 -3.72 12.57
N GLY A 101 3.44 -4.10 12.67
CA GLY A 101 3.84 -5.51 12.64
C GLY A 101 3.41 -6.21 11.35
N SER A 102 2.60 -7.26 11.48
CA SER A 102 2.05 -8.06 10.36
C SER A 102 0.84 -7.43 9.67
N THR A 103 0.37 -6.27 10.13
CA THR A 103 -0.80 -5.59 9.55
C THR A 103 -0.46 -4.19 9.05
N VAL A 104 -1.37 -3.65 8.25
CA VAL A 104 -1.33 -2.27 7.75
C VAL A 104 -2.66 -1.61 8.09
N ILE A 105 -2.62 -0.48 8.78
CA ILE A 105 -3.77 0.39 8.99
C ILE A 105 -3.88 1.27 7.75
N VAL A 106 -5.04 1.30 7.11
CA VAL A 106 -5.35 2.14 5.96
C VAL A 106 -6.46 3.08 6.37
N THR A 107 -6.20 4.38 6.29
CA THR A 107 -7.18 5.42 6.60
C THR A 107 -7.96 5.74 5.34
N VAL A 108 -9.28 5.57 5.39
CA VAL A 108 -10.20 5.83 4.28
C VAL A 108 -11.30 6.80 4.71
N ARG A 109 -11.48 7.87 3.95
CA ARG A 109 -12.65 8.75 4.08
C ARG A 109 -13.75 8.23 3.19
N ILE A 110 -14.96 8.08 3.73
CA ILE A 110 -16.15 7.60 3.01
C ILE A 110 -17.20 8.71 3.06
N ASN A 111 -17.82 9.04 1.92
CA ASN A 111 -18.92 10.03 1.83
C ASN A 111 -18.58 11.40 2.46
N ASN A 112 -17.29 11.78 2.44
CA ASN A 112 -16.75 12.97 3.09
C ASN A 112 -17.08 13.10 4.60
N VAL A 113 -17.31 11.97 5.28
CA VAL A 113 -17.59 11.90 6.73
C VAL A 113 -16.30 12.00 7.52
N GLU A 114 -16.36 12.72 8.65
CA GLU A 114 -15.30 12.87 9.63
C GLU A 114 -15.74 12.26 10.99
N PRO A 115 -14.84 11.59 11.73
CA PRO A 115 -13.45 11.28 11.35
C PRO A 115 -13.37 10.21 10.24
N PRO A 116 -12.24 10.10 9.53
CA PRO A 116 -12.04 9.05 8.54
C PRO A 116 -12.01 7.68 9.23
N LEU A 117 -12.39 6.64 8.50
CA LEU A 117 -12.41 5.28 9.01
C LEU A 117 -11.02 4.64 8.87
N GLU A 118 -10.58 3.92 9.90
CA GLU A 118 -9.37 3.13 9.86
C GLU A 118 -9.69 1.65 9.69
N LEU A 119 -9.17 1.06 8.61
CA LEU A 119 -9.28 -0.36 8.33
C LEU A 119 -7.92 -1.04 8.48
N VAL A 120 -7.90 -2.15 9.18
CA VAL A 120 -6.72 -3.00 9.30
C VAL A 120 -6.75 -4.02 8.18
N VAL A 121 -5.60 -4.19 7.52
CA VAL A 121 -5.38 -5.19 6.48
C VAL A 121 -4.25 -6.10 6.92
N ASP A 122 -4.51 -7.40 6.92
CA ASP A 122 -3.48 -8.41 7.14
C ASP A 122 -2.57 -8.53 5.92
N ARG A 123 -1.24 -8.55 6.12
CA ARG A 123 -0.29 -8.53 5.00
C ARG A 123 -0.29 -9.81 4.17
N GLU A 124 -0.59 -10.96 4.75
CA GLU A 124 -0.51 -12.24 4.05
C GLU A 124 -1.83 -12.57 3.35
N THR A 125 -2.91 -12.47 4.11
CA THR A 125 -4.25 -12.87 3.67
C THR A 125 -5.01 -11.75 2.96
N LYS A 126 -4.64 -10.48 3.20
CA LYS A 126 -5.41 -9.29 2.79
C LYS A 126 -6.84 -9.27 3.36
N GLY A 127 -7.10 -10.01 4.45
CA GLY A 127 -8.34 -9.88 5.19
C GLY A 127 -8.46 -8.49 5.82
N LEU A 128 -9.68 -7.97 5.89
CA LEU A 128 -9.98 -6.65 6.42
C LEU A 128 -10.68 -6.76 7.77
N SER A 129 -10.39 -5.82 8.65
CA SER A 129 -11.12 -5.64 9.90
C SER A 129 -11.14 -4.17 10.31
N TYR A 130 -12.03 -3.83 11.24
CA TYR A 130 -11.99 -2.51 11.87
C TYR A 130 -10.72 -2.36 12.73
N SER A 131 -10.13 -1.16 12.72
CA SER A 131 -9.01 -0.83 13.60
C SER A 131 -9.46 -0.89 15.08
N PRO A 132 -8.71 -1.57 15.96
CA PRO A 132 -8.98 -1.58 17.40
C PRO A 132 -8.30 -0.41 18.15
N PHE A 133 -7.68 0.53 17.43
CA PHE A 133 -6.83 1.60 17.98
C PHE A 133 -7.52 2.95 17.99
#